data_AF-U9U8S7-F1
#
_entry.id   AF-U9U8S7-F1
#
_cell.length_a   1.000
_cell.length_b   1.000
_cell.length_c   1.000
_cell.angle_alpha   90.00
_cell.angle_beta   90.00
_cell.angle_gamma   90.00
#
_symmetry.space_group_name_H-M   'P 1'
#
loop_
_entity.id
_entity.type
_entity.pdbx_description
1 polymer ?
#
loop_
_entity_poly.entity_id
_entity_poly.type
_entity_poly.pdbx_seq_one_letter_code
_entity_poly.pdbx_strand_id
1 'polypeptide(L)'
;MFYKYCYEKYGGIYETNNLLRCIVLCRAEYLEDFLSKSTHGMRSANYKGLKELGIEGKGITYNNNFKSWTFNRHFFNQAILSPKFTNEVIDWTNELFNELEGYWDKLFSREEIIKEKKNKLDFFIWFNHYKNDMIIKLLTGERTYSMANYFNTLSDEKSGHQSERVEDSEKLFQAIRKFHTGYLFFSVTTPFIRRYVPYYKNIANDILQNIGFTNQKLDEIIKRRRQQIEDTPLDKPLPHDMLTSMIIKNTFRDGNYIETGEANRSMTDSEIR
;
A
#
# COMPACT_ATOMS: atom_id res chain seq x y z
N MET A 1 -18.23 -15.39 10.93
CA MET A 1 -19.16 -16.08 11.85
C MET A 1 -19.90 -15.10 12.76
N PHE A 2 -19.21 -14.23 13.52
CA PHE A 2 -19.87 -13.29 14.44
C PHE A 2 -20.96 -12.39 13.81
N TYR A 3 -20.62 -11.62 12.78
CA TYR A 3 -21.60 -10.71 12.15
C TYR A 3 -22.77 -11.43 11.47
N LYS A 4 -22.54 -12.63 10.91
CA LYS A 4 -23.62 -13.46 10.36
C LYS A 4 -24.61 -13.88 11.45
N TYR A 5 -24.10 -14.36 12.58
CA TYR A 5 -24.94 -14.69 13.73
C TYR A 5 -25.71 -13.49 14.26
N CYS A 6 -25.05 -12.32 14.38
CA CYS A 6 -25.72 -11.10 14.83
C CYS A 6 -26.83 -10.66 13.87
N TYR A 7 -26.61 -10.77 12.56
CA TYR A 7 -27.63 -10.50 11.56
C TYR A 7 -28.82 -11.45 11.69
N GLU A 8 -28.57 -12.75 11.82
CA GLU A 8 -29.62 -13.77 11.97
C GLU A 8 -30.45 -13.56 13.24
N LYS A 9 -29.82 -13.09 14.32
CA LYS A 9 -30.47 -12.92 15.64
C LYS A 9 -31.11 -11.55 15.86
N TYR A 10 -30.47 -10.49 15.38
CA TYR A 10 -30.83 -9.10 15.70
C TYR A 10 -31.31 -8.31 14.47
N GLY A 11 -31.24 -8.89 13.27
CA GLY A 11 -31.76 -8.31 12.04
C GLY A 11 -30.77 -7.44 11.26
N GLY A 12 -31.31 -6.59 10.38
CA GLY A 12 -30.53 -5.84 9.38
C GLY A 12 -29.76 -4.63 9.90
N ILE A 13 -30.03 -4.20 11.14
CA ILE A 13 -29.32 -3.15 11.87
C ILE A 13 -29.18 -3.62 13.31
N TYR A 14 -27.98 -3.56 13.86
CA TYR A 14 -27.76 -3.84 15.28
C TYR A 14 -26.55 -3.07 15.82
N GLU A 15 -26.49 -2.97 17.15
CA GLU A 15 -25.39 -2.34 17.86
C GLU A 15 -24.53 -3.39 18.56
N THR A 16 -23.21 -3.19 18.53
CA THR A 16 -22.26 -3.95 19.35
C THR A 16 -21.45 -3.00 20.22
N ASN A 17 -21.21 -3.37 21.47
CA ASN A 17 -20.44 -2.55 22.42
C ASN A 17 -19.24 -3.33 22.99
N ASN A 18 -18.33 -3.74 22.09
CA ASN A 18 -17.13 -4.50 22.46
C ASN A 18 -15.97 -3.53 22.79
N LEU A 19 -15.08 -3.28 21.83
CA LEU A 19 -13.96 -2.33 22.00
C LEU A 19 -14.42 -0.87 21.85
N LEU A 20 -15.41 -0.65 20.99
CA LEU A 20 -16.07 0.62 20.72
C LEU A 20 -17.56 0.33 20.46
N ARG A 21 -18.41 1.33 20.69
CA ARG A 21 -19.81 1.30 20.23
C ARG A 21 -19.82 1.35 18.70
N CYS A 22 -20.32 0.28 18.08
CA CYS A 22 -20.44 0.18 16.62
C CYS A 22 -21.89 -0.11 16.24
N ILE A 23 -22.43 0.66 15.31
CA ILE A 23 -23.69 0.36 14.62
C ILE A 23 -23.32 -0.39 13.35
N VAL A 24 -23.88 -1.60 13.17
CA VAL A 24 -23.63 -2.44 12.01
C VAL A 24 -24.84 -2.41 11.09
N LEU A 25 -24.59 -2.10 9.82
CA LEU A 25 -25.59 -2.04 8.76
C LEU A 25 -25.38 -3.24 7.82
N CYS A 26 -26.39 -4.09 7.68
CA CYS A 26 -26.28 -5.33 6.90
C CYS A 26 -27.16 -5.35 5.64
N ARG A 27 -27.95 -4.30 5.39
CA ARG A 27 -28.79 -4.17 4.18
C ARG A 27 -28.27 -3.09 3.25
N ALA A 28 -28.39 -3.34 1.95
CA ALA A 28 -27.97 -2.42 0.90
C ALA A 28 -28.66 -1.04 1.04
N GLU A 29 -29.97 -1.02 1.31
CA GLU A 29 -30.76 0.21 1.50
C GLU A 29 -30.16 1.16 2.55
N TYR A 30 -29.64 0.63 3.66
CA TYR A 30 -29.00 1.44 4.71
C TYR A 30 -27.61 1.91 4.31
N LEU A 31 -26.86 1.08 3.58
CA LEU A 31 -25.53 1.45 3.08
C LEU A 31 -25.64 2.53 2.01
N GLU A 32 -26.62 2.45 1.11
CA GLU A 32 -26.86 3.44 0.07
C GLU A 32 -27.26 4.80 0.65
N ASP A 33 -28.20 4.83 1.61
CA ASP A 33 -28.56 6.08 2.30
C ASP A 33 -27.36 6.67 3.08
N PHE A 34 -26.57 5.82 3.72
CA PHE A 34 -25.40 6.26 4.48
C PHE A 34 -24.27 6.81 3.58
N LEU A 35 -23.99 6.13 2.46
CA LEU A 35 -22.90 6.45 1.52
C LEU A 35 -23.27 7.58 0.55
N SER A 36 -24.55 7.78 0.24
CA SER A 36 -25.02 8.88 -0.62
C SER A 36 -24.85 10.25 0.04
N LYS A 37 -24.85 10.29 1.39
CA LYS A 37 -24.61 11.51 2.16
C LYS A 37 -23.10 11.71 2.35
N SER A 38 -22.55 12.81 1.81
CA SER A 38 -21.14 13.20 2.00
C SER A 38 -20.76 13.55 3.44
N THR A 39 -21.73 13.57 4.36
CA THR A 39 -21.57 13.92 5.78
C THR A 39 -20.86 12.86 6.62
N HIS A 40 -20.72 11.62 6.12
CA HIS A 40 -20.10 10.51 6.86
C HIS A 40 -18.69 10.16 6.34
N GLY A 41 -17.89 11.17 6.03
CA GLY A 41 -16.55 11.02 5.46
C GLY A 41 -15.50 10.39 6.39
N MET A 42 -15.77 10.27 7.69
CA MET A 42 -14.82 9.72 8.67
C MET A 42 -14.78 8.18 8.57
N ARG A 43 -13.64 7.64 8.11
CA ARG A 43 -13.51 6.23 7.71
C ARG A 43 -13.15 5.27 8.85
N SER A 44 -12.54 5.76 9.93
CA SER A 44 -12.13 4.92 11.07
C SER A 44 -12.32 5.68 12.38
N ALA A 45 -12.71 4.99 13.46
CA ALA A 45 -12.68 5.61 14.78
C ALA A 45 -11.22 5.87 15.21
N ASN A 46 -11.00 6.96 15.95
CA ASN A 46 -9.72 7.19 16.62
C ASN A 46 -9.57 6.20 17.78
N TYR A 47 -8.42 5.53 17.85
CA TYR A 47 -8.04 4.73 19.00
C TYR A 47 -6.53 4.84 19.24
N LYS A 48 -6.10 4.59 20.48
CA LYS A 48 -4.72 4.82 20.94
C LYS A 48 -3.66 4.11 20.06
N GLY A 49 -4.01 2.99 19.45
CA GLY A 49 -3.12 2.25 18.56
C GLY A 49 -2.73 3.02 17.29
N LEU A 50 -3.62 3.85 16.71
CA LEU A 50 -3.26 4.69 15.55
C LEU A 50 -2.19 5.71 15.89
N LYS A 51 -2.29 6.29 17.09
CA LYS A 51 -1.29 7.23 17.61
C LYS A 51 0.04 6.54 17.89
N GLU A 52 0.01 5.34 18.48
CA GLU A 52 1.22 4.54 18.71
C GLU A 52 1.92 4.17 17.39
N LEU A 53 1.16 3.84 16.35
CA LEU A 53 1.68 3.55 15.00
C LEU A 53 2.13 4.82 14.24
N GLY A 54 1.84 6.02 14.75
CA GLY A 54 2.22 7.28 14.10
C GLY A 54 1.42 7.66 12.85
N ILE A 55 0.24 7.05 12.65
CA ILE A 55 -0.61 7.22 11.46
C ILE A 55 -1.94 7.94 11.73
N GLU A 56 -2.19 8.31 12.98
CA GLU A 56 -3.35 9.13 13.36
C GLU A 56 -3.34 10.45 12.57
N GLY A 57 -4.42 10.72 11.83
CA GLY A 57 -4.57 11.97 11.09
C GLY A 57 -3.69 12.08 9.84
N LYS A 58 -3.10 10.98 9.35
CA LYS A 58 -2.21 10.97 8.17
C LYS A 58 -2.75 10.10 7.04
N GLY A 59 -2.32 10.39 5.81
CA GLY A 59 -2.76 9.68 4.61
C GLY A 59 -4.26 9.85 4.36
N ILE A 60 -4.92 8.78 3.91
CA ILE A 60 -6.35 8.77 3.53
C ILE A 60 -7.16 7.86 4.46
N THR A 61 -6.68 6.65 4.72
CA THR A 61 -7.47 5.60 5.38
C THR A 61 -7.76 5.89 6.85
N TYR A 62 -6.77 6.37 7.61
CA TYR A 62 -6.86 6.63 9.05
C TYR A 62 -6.78 8.13 9.39
N ASN A 63 -7.08 8.97 8.39
CA ASN A 63 -7.05 10.41 8.53
C ASN A 63 -8.45 10.95 8.88
N ASN A 64 -8.65 11.20 10.17
CA ASN A 64 -9.88 11.79 10.67
C ASN A 64 -9.85 13.32 10.71
N ASN A 65 -8.74 13.95 10.33
CA ASN A 65 -8.67 15.39 10.14
C ASN A 65 -9.23 15.74 8.77
N PHE A 66 -10.47 16.25 8.72
CA PHE A 66 -11.17 16.52 7.45
C PHE A 66 -10.40 17.44 6.49
N LYS A 67 -9.70 18.47 7.01
CA LYS A 67 -8.91 19.39 6.18
C LYS A 67 -7.70 18.67 5.56
N SER A 68 -6.94 17.93 6.37
CA SER A 68 -5.79 17.14 5.89
C SER A 68 -6.24 16.01 4.96
N TRP A 69 -7.33 15.32 5.28
CA TRP A 69 -7.88 14.24 4.46
C TRP A 69 -8.33 14.75 3.09
N THR A 70 -9.05 15.88 3.04
CA THR A 70 -9.51 16.48 1.78
C THR A 70 -8.32 16.86 0.90
N PHE A 71 -7.27 17.45 1.51
CA PHE A 71 -6.03 17.79 0.82
C PHE A 71 -5.33 16.54 0.27
N ASN A 72 -5.05 15.53 1.10
CA ASN A 72 -4.38 14.29 0.68
C ASN A 72 -5.18 13.53 -0.40
N ARG A 73 -6.51 13.46 -0.23
CA ARG A 73 -7.40 12.80 -1.19
C ARG A 73 -7.43 13.52 -2.54
N HIS A 74 -7.33 14.84 -2.56
CA HIS A 74 -7.23 15.59 -3.81
C HIS A 74 -5.99 15.17 -4.60
N PHE A 75 -4.81 15.19 -3.97
CA PHE A 75 -3.56 14.78 -4.63
C PHE A 75 -3.58 13.32 -5.07
N PHE A 76 -4.07 12.42 -4.21
CA PHE A 76 -4.18 11.01 -4.55
C PHE A 76 -5.10 10.77 -5.75
N ASN A 77 -6.30 11.35 -5.75
CA ASN A 77 -7.22 11.20 -6.88
C ASN A 77 -6.63 11.77 -8.17
N GLN A 78 -5.94 12.90 -8.12
CA GLN A 78 -5.29 13.49 -9.29
C GLN A 78 -4.19 12.58 -9.86
N ALA A 79 -3.41 11.93 -9.00
CA ALA A 79 -2.40 10.98 -9.43
C ALA A 79 -3.02 9.74 -10.10
N ILE A 80 -3.93 9.05 -9.40
CA ILE A 80 -4.43 7.73 -9.83
C ILE A 80 -5.50 7.79 -10.93
N LEU A 81 -6.22 8.92 -11.06
CA LEU A 81 -7.26 9.09 -12.09
C LEU A 81 -6.70 9.73 -13.37
N SER A 82 -5.39 9.97 -13.45
CA SER A 82 -4.79 10.52 -14.66
C SER A 82 -4.76 9.46 -15.77
N PRO A 83 -5.01 9.85 -17.04
CA PRO A 83 -4.87 8.93 -18.17
C PRO A 83 -3.45 8.35 -18.29
N LYS A 84 -2.43 9.15 -17.94
CA LYS A 84 -1.03 8.71 -17.96
C LYS A 84 -0.76 7.59 -16.94
N PHE A 85 -1.28 7.73 -15.72
CA PHE A 85 -1.19 6.66 -14.72
C PHE A 85 -1.95 5.41 -15.17
N THR A 86 -3.11 5.57 -15.80
CA THR A 86 -3.88 4.44 -16.36
C THR A 86 -3.09 3.67 -17.41
N ASN A 87 -2.37 4.38 -18.30
CA ASN A 87 -1.48 3.75 -19.28
C ASN A 87 -0.34 2.97 -18.60
N GLU A 88 0.31 3.56 -17.58
CA GLU A 88 1.33 2.84 -16.79
C GLU A 88 0.77 1.56 -16.15
N VAL A 89 -0.46 1.61 -15.62
CA VAL A 89 -1.10 0.40 -15.07
C VAL A 89 -1.25 -0.68 -16.12
N ILE A 90 -1.71 -0.33 -17.33
CA ILE A 90 -1.90 -1.29 -18.43
C ILE A 90 -0.54 -1.85 -18.86
N ASP A 91 0.44 -1.00 -19.10
CA ASP A 91 1.77 -1.38 -19.59
C ASP A 91 2.46 -2.31 -18.58
N TRP A 92 2.54 -1.90 -17.31
CA TRP A 92 3.18 -2.72 -16.28
C TRP A 92 2.41 -4.00 -15.97
N THR A 93 1.08 -4.02 -16.11
CA THR A 93 0.29 -5.26 -16.02
C THR A 93 0.75 -6.28 -17.05
N ASN A 94 0.88 -5.87 -18.30
CA ASN A 94 1.32 -6.77 -19.36
C ASN A 94 2.79 -7.17 -19.19
N GLU A 95 3.68 -6.21 -18.88
CA GLU A 95 5.10 -6.50 -18.71
C GLU A 95 5.37 -7.47 -17.55
N LEU A 96 4.80 -7.22 -16.38
CA LEU A 96 4.97 -8.08 -15.20
C LEU A 96 4.31 -9.45 -15.39
N PHE A 97 3.20 -9.52 -16.12
CA PHE A 97 2.53 -10.80 -16.37
C PHE A 97 3.33 -11.65 -17.37
N ASN A 98 3.91 -11.04 -18.41
CA ASN A 98 4.82 -11.74 -19.32
C ASN A 98 6.08 -12.24 -18.59
N GLU A 99 6.61 -11.46 -17.65
CA GLU A 99 7.72 -11.88 -16.78
C GLU A 99 7.33 -13.09 -15.92
N LEU A 100 6.15 -13.05 -15.31
CA LEU A 100 5.58 -14.15 -14.53
C LEU A 100 5.40 -15.43 -15.36
N GLU A 101 4.80 -15.31 -16.55
CA GLU A 101 4.67 -16.44 -17.49
C GLU A 101 6.03 -17.01 -17.87
N GLY A 102 7.03 -16.16 -18.14
CA GLY A 102 8.39 -16.61 -18.43
C GLY A 102 9.01 -17.42 -17.29
N TYR A 103 8.75 -17.07 -16.03
CA TYR A 103 9.17 -17.88 -14.89
C TYR A 103 8.40 -19.20 -14.80
N TRP A 104 7.10 -19.17 -15.05
CA TRP A 104 6.29 -20.38 -15.05
C TRP A 104 6.70 -21.34 -16.15
N ASP A 105 7.01 -20.86 -17.35
CA ASP A 105 7.47 -21.70 -18.45
C ASP A 105 8.77 -22.43 -18.11
N LYS A 106 9.72 -21.73 -17.48
CA LYS A 106 10.99 -22.33 -17.06
C LYS A 106 10.80 -23.39 -15.98
N LEU A 107 9.88 -23.18 -15.03
CA LEU A 107 9.65 -24.06 -13.89
C LEU A 107 8.72 -25.23 -14.21
N PHE A 108 7.70 -25.02 -15.03
CA PHE A 108 6.57 -25.95 -15.15
C PHE A 108 6.41 -26.55 -16.55
N SER A 109 7.06 -26.01 -17.60
CA SER A 109 6.82 -26.46 -18.99
C SER A 109 7.83 -27.49 -19.53
N ARG A 110 8.83 -27.93 -18.75
CA ARG A 110 9.79 -28.98 -19.19
C ARG A 110 9.35 -30.38 -18.75
N GLU A 111 9.13 -31.29 -19.71
CA GLU A 111 8.64 -32.67 -19.47
C GLU A 111 9.47 -33.48 -18.46
N GLU A 112 10.79 -33.28 -18.43
CA GLU A 112 11.70 -33.94 -17.48
C GLU A 112 11.43 -33.52 -16.03
N ILE A 113 11.14 -32.23 -15.80
CA ILE A 113 10.82 -31.64 -14.48
C ILE A 113 9.43 -32.10 -13.99
N ILE A 114 8.48 -32.31 -14.91
CA ILE A 114 7.13 -32.80 -14.61
C ILE A 114 7.17 -34.26 -14.12
N LYS A 115 8.07 -35.10 -14.68
CA LYS A 115 8.15 -36.54 -14.40
C LYS A 115 8.77 -36.88 -13.05
N GLU A 116 9.73 -36.09 -12.55
CA GLU A 116 10.32 -36.28 -11.20
C GLU A 116 9.37 -35.87 -10.05
N LYS A 117 8.26 -35.18 -10.38
CA LYS A 117 7.22 -34.63 -9.48
C LYS A 117 7.74 -33.77 -8.32
N LYS A 118 7.55 -32.44 -8.42
CA LYS A 118 7.20 -31.58 -7.24
C LYS A 118 6.68 -30.17 -7.51
N ASN A 119 6.48 -29.76 -8.75
CA ASN A 119 6.17 -28.36 -9.04
C ASN A 119 4.65 -28.08 -8.97
N LYS A 120 4.11 -28.06 -7.74
CA LYS A 120 2.78 -27.50 -7.48
C LYS A 120 2.89 -25.98 -7.61
N LEU A 121 2.26 -25.44 -8.65
CA LEU A 121 2.11 -24.00 -8.80
C LEU A 121 1.27 -23.44 -7.63
N ASP A 122 1.93 -22.76 -6.70
CA ASP A 122 1.25 -22.00 -5.66
C ASP A 122 0.88 -20.62 -6.20
N PHE A 123 -0.30 -20.54 -6.81
CA PHE A 123 -0.84 -19.29 -7.34
C PHE A 123 -0.88 -18.18 -6.29
N PHE A 124 -1.16 -18.50 -5.02
CA PHE A 124 -1.27 -17.48 -3.98
C PHE A 124 0.09 -16.82 -3.71
N ILE A 125 1.16 -17.61 -3.63
CA ILE A 125 2.51 -17.05 -3.41
C ILE A 125 2.95 -16.23 -4.63
N TRP A 126 2.81 -16.76 -5.85
CA TRP A 126 3.16 -16.05 -7.08
C TRP A 126 2.40 -14.74 -7.24
N PHE A 127 1.07 -14.75 -7.07
CA PHE A 127 0.27 -13.52 -7.19
C PHE A 127 0.55 -12.51 -6.09
N ASN A 128 1.00 -12.94 -4.91
CA ASN A 128 1.48 -11.99 -3.90
C ASN A 128 2.74 -11.27 -4.39
N HIS A 129 3.74 -11.99 -4.91
CA HIS A 129 4.95 -11.38 -5.48
C HIS A 129 4.63 -10.48 -6.69
N TYR A 130 3.79 -10.93 -7.62
CA TYR A 130 3.32 -10.15 -8.77
C TYR A 130 2.63 -8.85 -8.33
N LYS A 131 1.66 -8.95 -7.41
CA LYS A 131 0.94 -7.79 -6.88
C LYS A 131 1.89 -6.82 -6.19
N ASN A 132 2.93 -7.30 -5.49
CA ASN A 132 3.90 -6.44 -4.85
C ASN A 132 4.73 -5.68 -5.88
N ASP A 133 5.27 -6.37 -6.88
CA ASP A 133 6.05 -5.76 -7.96
C ASP A 133 5.21 -4.72 -8.71
N MET A 134 3.92 -5.02 -8.94
CA MET A 134 2.95 -4.09 -9.51
C MET A 134 2.76 -2.84 -8.65
N ILE A 135 2.37 -3.04 -7.38
CA ILE A 135 2.04 -1.94 -6.48
C ILE A 135 3.25 -1.03 -6.28
N ILE A 136 4.44 -1.59 -6.00
CA ILE A 136 5.63 -0.76 -5.77
C ILE A 136 6.01 -0.01 -7.05
N LYS A 137 5.99 -0.68 -8.21
CA LYS A 137 6.27 -0.01 -9.48
C LYS A 137 5.32 1.15 -9.77
N LEU A 138 4.02 0.98 -9.55
CA LEU A 138 3.03 2.03 -9.78
C LEU A 138 3.08 3.16 -8.74
N LEU A 139 3.37 2.83 -7.48
CA LEU A 139 3.39 3.81 -6.40
C LEU A 139 4.68 4.63 -6.38
N THR A 140 5.84 3.99 -6.58
CA THR A 140 7.15 4.63 -6.41
C THR A 140 7.96 4.73 -7.69
N GLY A 141 7.58 4.03 -8.77
CA GLY A 141 8.38 3.92 -10.00
C GLY A 141 9.55 2.94 -9.90
N GLU A 142 9.85 2.39 -8.72
CA GLU A 142 10.97 1.48 -8.47
C GLU A 142 10.60 0.02 -8.78
N ARG A 143 11.59 -0.80 -9.16
CA ARG A 143 11.41 -2.23 -9.44
C ARG A 143 11.90 -3.08 -8.28
N THR A 144 11.04 -3.95 -7.76
CA THR A 144 11.36 -4.80 -6.60
C THR A 144 11.79 -6.22 -6.95
N TYR A 145 11.41 -6.72 -8.14
CA TYR A 145 11.78 -8.05 -8.66
C TYR A 145 11.51 -9.19 -7.66
N SER A 146 10.43 -9.07 -6.90
CA SER A 146 10.02 -10.04 -5.88
C SER A 146 9.64 -11.38 -6.53
N MET A 147 9.07 -11.37 -7.75
CA MET A 147 8.84 -12.59 -8.54
C MET A 147 10.15 -13.28 -8.93
N ALA A 148 11.15 -12.53 -9.39
CA ALA A 148 12.46 -13.05 -9.74
C ALA A 148 13.15 -13.71 -8.52
N ASN A 149 13.03 -13.08 -7.36
CA ASN A 149 13.50 -13.65 -6.11
C ASN A 149 12.86 -15.00 -5.82
N TYR A 150 11.54 -15.06 -5.90
CA TYR A 150 10.83 -16.29 -5.64
C TYR A 150 11.20 -17.37 -6.66
N PHE A 151 11.32 -17.02 -7.95
CA PHE A 151 11.83 -17.90 -8.99
C PHE A 151 13.20 -18.49 -8.62
N ASN A 152 14.15 -17.67 -8.18
CA ASN A 152 15.49 -18.12 -7.78
C ASN A 152 15.49 -19.09 -6.60
N THR A 153 14.47 -19.08 -5.74
CA THR A 153 14.33 -20.06 -4.66
C THR A 153 13.83 -21.42 -5.13
N LEU A 154 13.26 -21.48 -6.35
CA LEU A 154 12.64 -22.67 -6.94
C LEU A 154 13.43 -23.26 -8.12
N SER A 155 14.38 -22.50 -8.66
CA SER A 155 15.12 -22.82 -9.89
C SER A 155 16.63 -22.85 -9.62
N ASP A 156 17.34 -23.80 -10.24
CA ASP A 156 18.81 -23.81 -10.28
C ASP A 156 19.36 -22.73 -11.24
N GLU A 157 18.57 -22.32 -12.23
CA GLU A 157 18.87 -21.17 -13.08
C GLU A 157 18.53 -19.87 -12.34
N LYS A 158 19.51 -18.97 -12.19
CA LYS A 158 19.28 -17.64 -11.61
C LYS A 158 18.64 -16.69 -12.62
N SER A 159 17.69 -15.89 -12.16
CA SER A 159 17.17 -14.72 -12.87
C SER A 159 18.31 -13.76 -13.19
N GLY A 160 18.30 -13.12 -14.36
CA GLY A 160 19.34 -12.16 -14.78
C GLY A 160 19.37 -10.82 -14.02
N HIS A 161 18.63 -10.67 -12.91
CA HIS A 161 18.53 -9.42 -12.15
C HIS A 161 19.60 -9.31 -11.04
N GLN A 162 20.07 -8.08 -10.77
CA GLN A 162 21.12 -7.81 -9.77
C GLN A 162 20.67 -8.08 -8.33
N SER A 163 21.39 -8.97 -7.63
CA SER A 163 21.04 -9.45 -6.28
C SER A 163 20.84 -8.36 -5.22
N GLU A 164 21.59 -7.26 -5.25
CA GLU A 164 21.55 -6.23 -4.19
C GLU A 164 20.27 -5.39 -4.22
N ARG A 165 19.84 -4.92 -5.40
CA ARG A 165 18.57 -4.17 -5.56
C ARG A 165 17.35 -5.00 -5.17
N VAL A 166 17.46 -6.28 -5.43
CA VAL A 166 16.45 -7.30 -5.18
C VAL A 166 16.33 -7.58 -3.68
N GLU A 167 17.44 -7.58 -2.92
CA GLU A 167 17.44 -7.78 -1.47
C GLU A 167 16.85 -6.59 -0.69
N ASP A 168 17.21 -5.36 -1.06
CA ASP A 168 16.68 -4.15 -0.42
C ASP A 168 15.16 -4.01 -0.61
N SER A 169 14.69 -4.40 -1.79
CA SER A 169 13.28 -4.42 -2.15
C SER A 169 12.47 -5.44 -1.33
N GLU A 170 13.03 -6.63 -1.11
CA GLU A 170 12.41 -7.67 -0.28
C GLU A 170 12.31 -7.21 1.19
N LYS A 171 13.35 -6.56 1.72
CA LYS A 171 13.32 -5.98 3.07
C LYS A 171 12.21 -4.94 3.22
N LEU A 172 12.07 -4.05 2.23
CA LEU A 172 10.98 -3.05 2.22
C LEU A 172 9.61 -3.73 2.17
N PHE A 173 9.43 -4.76 1.34
CA PHE A 173 8.18 -5.49 1.25
C PHE A 173 7.81 -6.16 2.58
N GLN A 174 8.74 -6.90 3.20
CA GLN A 174 8.51 -7.54 4.49
C GLN A 174 8.17 -6.50 5.56
N ALA A 175 8.80 -5.34 5.52
CA ALA A 175 8.52 -4.24 6.42
C ALA A 175 7.09 -3.68 6.23
N ILE A 176 6.65 -3.47 5.00
CA ILE A 176 5.28 -3.03 4.68
C ILE A 176 4.25 -4.08 5.12
N ARG A 177 4.50 -5.37 4.85
CA ARG A 177 3.62 -6.47 5.27
C ARG A 177 3.49 -6.56 6.78
N LYS A 178 4.61 -6.38 7.50
CA LYS A 178 4.65 -6.35 8.95
C LYS A 178 3.93 -5.13 9.51
N PHE A 179 4.03 -3.97 8.86
CA PHE A 179 3.22 -2.80 9.21
C PHE A 179 1.72 -3.08 9.05
N HIS A 180 1.29 -3.64 7.91
CA HIS A 180 -0.11 -3.98 7.66
C HIS A 180 -0.66 -5.00 8.68
N THR A 181 0.13 -6.03 9.02
CA THR A 181 -0.25 -7.02 10.04
C THR A 181 -0.24 -6.39 11.44
N GLY A 182 0.72 -5.51 11.70
CA GLY A 182 0.87 -4.78 12.96
C GLY A 182 -0.31 -3.86 13.24
N TYR A 183 -0.92 -3.26 12.21
CA TYR A 183 -2.17 -2.51 12.37
C TYR A 183 -3.26 -3.34 13.05
N LEU A 184 -3.51 -4.56 12.58
CA LEU A 184 -4.52 -5.44 13.16
C LEU A 184 -4.20 -5.73 14.63
N PHE A 185 -2.93 -6.04 14.93
CA PHE A 185 -2.47 -6.25 16.31
C PHE A 185 -2.75 -5.05 17.23
N PHE A 186 -2.45 -3.82 16.77
CA PHE A 186 -2.69 -2.60 17.53
C PHE A 186 -4.18 -2.24 17.66
N SER A 187 -5.02 -2.70 16.72
CA SER A 187 -6.48 -2.52 16.76
C SER A 187 -7.18 -3.42 17.78
N VAL A 188 -6.78 -4.70 17.86
CA VAL A 188 -7.46 -5.70 18.71
C VAL A 188 -6.85 -5.81 20.11
N THR A 189 -5.55 -5.58 20.24
CA THR A 189 -4.86 -5.67 21.52
C THR A 189 -5.08 -4.37 22.28
N THR A 190 -5.33 -4.41 23.59
CA THR A 190 -5.48 -3.16 24.36
C THR A 190 -4.11 -2.52 24.63
N PRO A 191 -4.04 -1.19 24.81
CA PRO A 191 -2.80 -0.51 25.16
C PRO A 191 -2.17 -1.03 26.45
N PHE A 192 -2.99 -1.49 27.41
CA PHE A 192 -2.50 -2.10 28.65
C PHE A 192 -1.70 -3.38 28.36
N ILE A 193 -2.29 -4.31 27.58
CA ILE A 193 -1.64 -5.58 27.25
C ILE A 193 -0.33 -5.33 26.49
N ARG A 194 -0.35 -4.43 25.49
CA ARG A 194 0.86 -4.08 24.72
C ARG A 194 1.98 -3.46 25.55
N ARG A 195 1.68 -2.80 26.67
CA ARG A 195 2.69 -2.10 27.48
C ARG A 195 3.24 -2.94 28.62
N TYR A 196 2.39 -3.78 29.22
CA TYR A 196 2.71 -4.42 30.49
C TYR A 196 2.86 -5.94 30.42
N VAL A 197 2.28 -6.61 29.42
CA VAL A 197 2.44 -8.06 29.28
C VAL A 197 3.68 -8.35 28.41
N PRO A 198 4.74 -9.01 28.94
CA PRO A 198 6.04 -9.11 28.27
C PRO A 198 5.98 -9.63 26.83
N TYR A 199 5.22 -10.70 26.58
CA TYR A 199 5.06 -11.27 25.24
C TYR A 199 4.50 -10.26 24.23
N TYR A 200 3.39 -9.61 24.56
CA TYR A 200 2.75 -8.61 23.69
C TYR A 200 3.57 -7.33 23.55
N LYS A 201 4.30 -6.96 24.60
CA LYS A 201 5.24 -5.82 24.57
C LYS A 201 6.36 -6.04 23.56
N ASN A 202 6.93 -7.24 23.51
CA ASN A 202 7.97 -7.56 22.53
C ASN A 202 7.44 -7.47 21.10
N ILE A 203 6.25 -8.01 20.83
CA ILE A 203 5.59 -7.88 19.51
C ILE A 203 5.32 -6.41 19.16
N ALA A 204 4.79 -5.62 20.10
CA ALA A 204 4.52 -4.21 19.90
C ALA A 204 5.79 -3.43 19.55
N ASN A 205 6.88 -3.63 20.30
CA ASN A 205 8.16 -2.97 20.08
C ASN A 205 8.75 -3.33 18.71
N ASP A 206 8.71 -4.60 18.35
CA ASP A 206 9.18 -5.12 17.07
C ASP A 206 8.42 -4.52 15.86
N ILE A 207 7.10 -4.35 15.97
CA ILE A 207 6.28 -3.63 14.98
C ILE A 207 6.70 -2.15 14.89
N LEU A 208 6.87 -1.47 16.03
CA LEU A 208 7.23 -0.05 16.06
C LEU A 208 8.62 0.22 15.47
N GLN A 209 9.60 -0.64 15.76
CA GLN A 209 10.93 -0.57 15.14
C GLN A 209 10.85 -0.76 13.62
N ASN A 210 10.04 -1.72 13.16
CA ASN A 210 9.82 -1.95 11.74
C ASN A 210 9.17 -0.75 11.03
N ILE A 211 8.27 -0.02 11.70
CA ILE A 211 7.69 1.23 11.17
C ILE A 211 8.76 2.31 11.02
N GLY A 212 9.67 2.43 11.99
CA GLY A 212 10.82 3.34 11.89
C GLY A 212 11.67 3.06 10.65
N PHE A 213 12.02 1.79 10.43
CA PHE A 213 12.75 1.35 9.24
C PHE A 213 11.98 1.64 7.94
N THR A 214 10.69 1.30 7.89
CA THR A 214 9.83 1.53 6.72
C THR A 214 9.78 3.02 6.37
N ASN A 215 9.58 3.87 7.38
CA ASN A 215 9.51 5.31 7.19
C ASN A 215 10.81 5.89 6.65
N GLN A 216 11.96 5.45 7.17
CA GLN A 216 13.26 5.86 6.66
C GLN A 216 13.45 5.49 5.19
N LYS A 217 13.06 4.26 4.81
CA LYS A 217 13.17 3.82 3.41
C LYS A 217 12.24 4.59 2.48
N LEU A 218 11.03 4.90 2.90
CA LEU A 218 10.13 5.76 2.13
C LEU A 218 10.70 7.19 1.99
N ASP A 219 11.28 7.75 3.06
CA ASP A 219 11.92 9.07 3.01
C ASP A 219 13.12 9.08 2.03
N GLU A 220 13.91 8.01 1.98
CA GLU A 220 15.01 7.83 1.00
C GLU A 220 14.48 7.81 -0.45
N ILE A 221 13.39 7.09 -0.71
CA ILE A 221 12.74 7.02 -2.03
C ILE A 221 12.18 8.39 -2.45
N ILE A 222 11.47 9.07 -1.54
CA ILE A 222 10.88 10.39 -1.81
C ILE A 222 11.98 11.40 -2.15
N LYS A 223 13.05 11.46 -1.35
CA LYS A 223 14.18 12.38 -1.58
C LYS A 223 14.86 12.11 -2.92
N ARG A 224 15.13 10.84 -3.24
CA ARG A 224 15.72 10.46 -4.52
C ARG A 224 14.83 10.88 -5.69
N ARG A 225 13.52 10.67 -5.59
CA ARG A 225 12.59 11.09 -6.65
C ARG A 225 12.53 12.61 -6.81
N ARG A 226 12.52 13.37 -5.71
CA ARG A 226 12.59 14.84 -5.80
C ARG A 226 13.87 15.30 -6.51
N GLN A 227 15.02 14.76 -6.14
CA GLN A 227 16.29 15.06 -6.80
C GLN A 227 16.25 14.73 -8.31
N GLN A 228 15.73 13.55 -8.67
CA GLN A 228 15.56 13.17 -10.08
C GLN A 228 14.69 14.16 -10.86
N ILE A 229 13.62 14.67 -10.26
CA ILE A 229 12.72 15.65 -10.87
C ILE A 229 13.42 17.00 -11.07
N GLU A 230 14.21 17.43 -10.08
CA GLU A 230 15.00 18.67 -10.12
C GLU A 230 16.12 18.60 -11.18
N ASP A 231 16.82 17.47 -11.26
CA ASP A 231 17.93 17.25 -12.20
C ASP A 231 17.46 17.06 -13.65
N THR A 232 16.21 16.63 -13.84
CA THR A 232 15.63 16.45 -15.18
C THR A 232 15.36 17.84 -15.80
N PRO A 233 15.74 18.11 -17.06
CA PRO A 233 15.38 19.37 -17.75
C PRO A 233 13.87 19.55 -17.99
N LEU A 234 13.38 20.81 -18.08
CA LEU A 234 11.94 21.13 -18.20
C LEU A 234 11.25 20.50 -19.43
N ASP A 235 11.99 20.34 -20.52
CA ASP A 235 11.57 19.76 -21.79
C ASP A 235 11.55 18.22 -21.80
N LYS A 236 12.15 17.58 -20.78
CA LYS A 236 12.23 16.12 -20.69
C LYS A 236 11.04 15.56 -19.90
N PRO A 237 10.48 14.41 -20.34
CA PRO A 237 9.37 13.77 -19.65
C PRO A 237 9.84 13.16 -18.32
N LEU A 238 8.93 13.15 -17.35
CA LEU A 238 9.08 12.44 -16.07
C LEU A 238 8.23 11.17 -16.09
N PRO A 239 8.57 10.15 -15.27
CA PRO A 239 7.75 8.97 -15.08
C PRO A 239 6.31 9.30 -14.66
N HIS A 240 5.35 8.43 -14.99
CA HIS A 240 3.93 8.64 -14.69
C HIS A 240 3.41 7.81 -13.51
N ASP A 241 4.31 7.42 -12.61
CA ASP A 241 3.96 6.79 -11.33
C ASP A 241 3.31 7.78 -10.34
N MET A 242 2.69 7.24 -9.29
CA MET A 242 1.94 8.02 -8.31
C MET A 242 2.83 9.02 -7.54
N LEU A 243 4.01 8.58 -7.10
CA LEU A 243 4.94 9.42 -6.34
C LEU A 243 5.39 10.64 -7.15
N THR A 244 5.76 10.43 -8.43
CA THR A 244 6.11 11.53 -9.33
C THR A 244 4.93 12.51 -9.46
N SER A 245 3.73 11.98 -9.72
CA SER A 245 2.51 12.79 -9.87
C SER A 245 2.18 13.61 -8.62
N MET A 246 2.36 13.03 -7.42
CA MET A 246 2.14 13.73 -6.15
C MET A 246 3.18 14.82 -5.89
N ILE A 247 4.46 14.59 -6.24
CA ILE A 247 5.53 15.57 -6.05
C ILE A 247 5.38 16.77 -6.98
N ILE A 248 5.10 16.54 -8.26
CA ILE A 248 5.04 17.61 -9.26
C ILE A 248 3.75 18.43 -9.21
N LYS A 249 2.73 17.94 -8.49
CA LYS A 249 1.44 18.63 -8.39
C LYS A 249 1.63 20.04 -7.82
N ASN A 250 0.95 21.00 -8.44
CA ASN A 250 1.05 22.43 -8.16
C ASN A 250 2.45 23.04 -8.40
N THR A 251 3.26 22.43 -9.26
CA THR A 251 4.54 22.99 -9.72
C THR A 251 4.47 23.28 -11.23
N PHE A 252 5.48 23.94 -11.81
CA PHE A 252 5.58 24.15 -13.26
C PHE A 252 5.62 22.84 -14.09
N ARG A 253 5.85 21.69 -13.44
CA ARG A 253 5.80 20.36 -14.03
C ARG A 253 4.38 19.77 -14.08
N ASP A 254 3.42 20.37 -13.37
CA ASP A 254 2.02 19.97 -13.41
C ASP A 254 1.39 20.43 -14.73
N GLY A 255 0.90 19.49 -15.53
CA GLY A 255 0.23 19.81 -16.80
C GLY A 255 -1.05 20.64 -16.64
N ASN A 256 -1.62 20.68 -15.43
CA ASN A 256 -2.79 21.49 -15.07
C ASN A 256 -2.44 22.65 -14.14
N TYR A 257 -1.18 23.13 -14.15
CA TYR A 257 -0.75 24.23 -13.29
C TYR A 257 -1.55 25.51 -13.58
N ILE A 258 -2.18 26.05 -12.53
CA ILE A 258 -2.78 27.39 -12.53
C ILE A 258 -2.11 28.16 -11.41
N GLU A 259 -1.52 29.30 -11.75
CA GLU A 259 -0.86 30.20 -10.79
C GLU A 259 -1.91 30.90 -9.92
N THR A 260 -2.34 30.24 -8.85
CA THR A 260 -3.32 30.78 -7.89
C THR A 260 -2.80 30.71 -6.45
N GLY A 261 -2.00 31.70 -6.04
CA GLY A 261 -1.70 32.05 -4.63
C GLY A 261 -1.39 30.91 -3.63
N GLU A 262 -1.54 31.21 -2.32
CA GLU A 262 -1.27 30.27 -1.21
C GLU A 262 -2.17 29.02 -1.16
N ALA A 263 -3.24 28.97 -1.98
CA ALA A 263 -4.20 27.86 -1.99
C ALA A 263 -3.64 26.55 -2.59
N ASN A 264 -2.56 26.64 -3.39
CA ASN A 264 -1.99 25.52 -4.14
C ASN A 264 -0.59 25.13 -3.66
N ARG A 265 -0.41 24.87 -2.36
CA ARG A 265 0.87 24.31 -1.88
C ARG A 265 1.08 22.88 -2.38
N SER A 266 2.33 22.46 -2.51
CA SER A 266 2.71 21.05 -2.74
C SER A 266 2.65 20.23 -1.44
N MET A 267 2.66 18.90 -1.57
CA MET A 267 2.72 17.99 -0.42
C MET A 267 4.13 17.99 0.20
N THR A 268 4.16 17.93 1.53
CA THR A 268 5.39 17.66 2.29
C THR A 268 5.75 16.18 2.24
N ASP A 269 7.02 15.83 2.52
CA ASP A 269 7.46 14.43 2.51
C ASP A 269 6.68 13.56 3.50
N SER A 270 6.32 14.10 4.67
CA SER A 270 5.51 13.36 5.64
C SER A 270 4.03 13.18 5.23
N GLU A 271 3.53 13.94 4.26
CA GLU A 271 2.18 13.74 3.71
C GLU A 271 2.18 12.74 2.56
N ILE A 272 3.29 12.64 1.83
CA ILE A 272 3.50 11.66 0.75
C ILE A 272 3.76 10.26 1.31
N ARG A 273 4.56 10.17 2.39
CA ARG A 273 4.86 8.91 3.09
C ARG A 273 3.62 8.28 3.72
#